data_AF-A0A249MWR9-F1
#
_entry.id   AF-A0A249MWR9-F1
#
_cell.length_a   1.000
_cell.length_b   1.000
_cell.length_c   1.000
_cell.angle_alpha   90.00
_cell.angle_beta   90.00
_cell.angle_gamma   90.00
#
_symmetry.space_group_name_H-M   'P 1'
#
loop_
_entity.id
_entity.type
_entity.pdbx_description
1 polymer ?
#
loop_
_entity_poly.entity_id
_entity_poly.type
_entity_poly.pdbx_seq_one_letter_code
_entity_poly.pdbx_strand_id
1 'polypeptide(L)'
;MPDYDKIVRDRQALIRRQMDERRITVKQVQYDGGWDSPSTVLSYFPADPDKQPATMSVASLFRLLETGALPSELISLLMPDGFQIVRVPEGIDHDEVEKAARDFLAAKGEAHHPDSEAGREIGPKEHARLTGKAVELVAVAA
;
A
#
# COMPACT_ATOMS: atom_id res chain seq x y z
N MET A 1 -6.55 -21.79 26.26
CA MET A 1 -5.60 -21.37 25.19
C MET A 1 -6.44 -20.83 24.04
N PRO A 2 -6.14 -19.66 23.48
CA PRO A 2 -6.88 -19.14 22.32
C PRO A 2 -6.80 -20.13 21.16
N ASP A 3 -7.93 -20.35 20.47
CA ASP A 3 -7.95 -21.11 19.23
C ASP A 3 -7.43 -20.21 18.11
N TYR A 4 -6.12 -20.28 17.87
CA TYR A 4 -5.45 -19.48 16.85
C TYR A 4 -5.96 -19.78 15.45
N ASP A 5 -6.34 -21.03 15.17
CA ASP A 5 -6.92 -21.40 13.88
C ASP A 5 -8.25 -20.70 13.66
N LYS A 6 -9.10 -20.63 14.69
CA LYS A 6 -10.35 -19.87 14.61
C LYS A 6 -10.10 -18.38 14.33
N ILE A 7 -9.16 -17.75 15.03
CA ILE A 7 -8.83 -16.32 14.83
C ILE A 7 -8.39 -16.05 13.38
N VAL A 8 -7.53 -16.92 12.84
CA VAL A 8 -7.05 -16.81 11.46
C VAL A 8 -8.20 -16.96 10.46
N ARG A 9 -9.10 -17.92 10.67
CA ARG A 9 -10.28 -18.13 9.81
C ARG A 9 -11.26 -16.95 9.86
N ASP A 10 -11.51 -16.39 11.05
CA ASP A 10 -12.37 -15.22 11.22
C ASP A 10 -11.82 -14.01 10.46
N ARG A 11 -10.49 -13.82 10.49
CA ARG A 11 -9.78 -12.78 9.72
C ARG A 11 -9.84 -13.03 8.21
N GLN A 12 -9.66 -14.28 7.76
CA GLN A 12 -9.82 -14.64 6.35
C GLN A 12 -11.26 -14.38 5.85
N ALA A 13 -12.27 -14.68 6.66
CA ALA A 13 -13.66 -14.36 6.34
C ALA A 13 -13.91 -12.84 6.26
N LEU A 14 -13.27 -12.06 7.13
CA LEU A 14 -13.30 -10.60 7.03
C LEU A 14 -12.65 -10.09 5.73
N ILE A 15 -11.49 -10.62 5.36
CA ILE A 15 -10.83 -10.29 4.09
C ILE A 15 -11.75 -10.60 2.93
N ARG A 16 -12.42 -11.75 2.94
CA ARG A 16 -13.38 -12.10 1.88
C ARG A 16 -14.49 -11.05 1.73
N ARG A 17 -15.10 -10.61 2.83
CA ARG A 17 -16.12 -9.55 2.78
C ARG A 17 -15.56 -8.26 2.18
N GLN A 18 -14.34 -7.88 2.58
CA GLN A 18 -13.67 -6.70 2.02
C GLN A 18 -13.34 -6.85 0.53
N MET A 19 -12.99 -8.05 0.07
CA MET A 19 -12.83 -8.35 -1.35
C MET A 19 -14.15 -8.13 -2.11
N ASP A 20 -15.26 -8.66 -1.60
CA ASP A 20 -16.58 -8.52 -2.23
C ASP A 20 -17.02 -7.04 -2.27
N GLU A 21 -16.85 -6.28 -1.18
CA GLU A 21 -17.13 -4.83 -1.11
C GLU A 21 -16.32 -4.02 -2.13
N ARG A 22 -15.06 -4.41 -2.35
CA ARG A 22 -14.14 -3.74 -3.28
C ARG A 22 -14.17 -4.33 -4.70
N ARG A 23 -15.07 -5.29 -4.96
CA ARG A 23 -15.20 -6.01 -6.24
C ARG A 23 -13.92 -6.72 -6.70
N ILE A 24 -13.09 -7.16 -5.74
CA ILE A 24 -11.89 -7.97 -6.00
C ILE A 24 -12.34 -9.42 -6.12
N THR A 25 -12.27 -9.98 -7.32
CA THR A 25 -12.75 -11.35 -7.56
C THR A 25 -11.69 -12.38 -7.18
N VAL A 26 -12.13 -13.57 -6.75
CA VAL A 26 -11.20 -14.69 -6.51
C VAL A 26 -10.41 -15.07 -7.77
N LYS A 27 -11.02 -14.93 -8.95
CA LYS A 27 -10.34 -15.16 -10.23
C LYS A 27 -9.22 -14.15 -10.49
N GLN A 28 -9.43 -12.88 -10.11
CA GLN A 28 -8.39 -11.86 -10.17
C GLN A 28 -7.22 -12.21 -9.24
N VAL A 29 -7.50 -12.50 -7.96
CA VAL A 29 -6.46 -12.89 -6.99
C VAL A 29 -5.71 -14.15 -7.46
N GLN A 30 -6.43 -15.12 -8.02
CA GLN A 30 -5.84 -16.32 -8.59
C GLN A 30 -4.84 -15.99 -9.72
N TYR A 31 -5.29 -15.17 -10.68
CA TYR A 31 -4.48 -14.79 -11.83
C TYR A 31 -3.26 -13.96 -11.41
N ASP A 32 -3.48 -12.90 -10.64
CA ASP A 32 -2.42 -11.98 -10.19
C ASP A 32 -1.41 -12.69 -9.29
N GLY A 33 -1.87 -13.63 -8.46
CA GLY A 33 -1.01 -14.39 -7.56
C GLY A 33 -0.38 -15.64 -8.18
N GLY A 34 -0.55 -15.87 -9.49
CA GLY A 34 0.10 -16.97 -10.19
C GLY A 34 -0.30 -18.37 -9.70
N TRP A 35 -1.56 -18.55 -9.31
CA TRP A 35 -2.10 -19.88 -9.02
C TRP A 35 -2.71 -20.51 -10.28
N ASP A 36 -2.39 -21.79 -10.52
CA ASP A 36 -2.94 -22.54 -11.65
C ASP A 36 -4.43 -22.83 -11.51
N SER A 37 -4.96 -22.82 -10.27
CA SER A 37 -6.35 -23.13 -9.97
C SER A 37 -6.98 -22.14 -8.99
N PRO A 38 -8.23 -21.71 -9.21
CA PRO A 38 -8.97 -20.89 -8.26
C PRO A 38 -9.32 -21.65 -6.98
N SER A 39 -9.22 -22.99 -6.96
CA SER A 39 -9.55 -23.81 -5.79
C SER A 39 -8.73 -23.44 -4.56
N THR A 40 -7.45 -23.10 -4.74
CA THR A 40 -6.55 -22.72 -3.64
C THR A 40 -7.02 -21.41 -3.02
N VAL A 41 -7.26 -20.38 -3.84
CA VAL A 41 -7.75 -19.09 -3.36
C VAL A 41 -9.15 -19.22 -2.75
N LEU A 42 -10.05 -20.01 -3.36
CA LEU A 42 -11.37 -20.31 -2.81
C LEU A 42 -11.31 -21.09 -1.49
N SER A 43 -10.26 -21.87 -1.24
CA SER A 43 -10.09 -22.53 0.06
C SER A 43 -9.81 -21.51 1.18
N TYR A 44 -9.08 -20.44 0.87
CA TYR A 44 -8.74 -19.39 1.83
C TYR A 44 -9.82 -18.31 1.94
N PHE A 45 -10.55 -18.04 0.85
CA PHE A 45 -11.58 -17.01 0.76
C PHE A 45 -12.86 -17.59 0.12
N PRO A 46 -13.55 -18.51 0.81
CA PRO A 46 -14.74 -19.17 0.27
C PRO A 46 -15.83 -18.15 -0.08
N ALA A 47 -16.57 -18.41 -1.16
CA ALA A 47 -17.71 -17.57 -1.56
C ALA A 47 -18.98 -17.89 -0.76
N ASP A 48 -19.05 -19.10 -0.22
CA ASP A 48 -20.13 -19.57 0.62
C ASP A 48 -19.86 -19.13 2.07
N PRO A 49 -20.73 -18.30 2.69
CA PRO A 49 -20.56 -17.83 4.06
C PRO A 49 -20.62 -18.97 5.10
N ASP A 50 -21.25 -20.11 4.76
CA ASP A 50 -21.35 -21.26 5.66
C ASP A 50 -20.11 -22.16 5.61
N LYS A 51 -19.21 -21.92 4.63
CA LYS A 51 -17.97 -22.67 4.50
C LYS A 51 -16.84 -21.99 5.26
N GLN A 52 -16.23 -22.73 6.19
CA GLN A 52 -15.06 -22.24 6.91
C GLN A 52 -13.84 -22.12 5.98
N PRO A 53 -13.09 -21.01 6.04
CA PRO A 53 -11.79 -20.91 5.39
C PRO A 53 -10.83 -22.01 5.86
N ALA A 54 -10.05 -22.56 4.94
CA ALA A 54 -8.86 -23.31 5.30
C ALA A 54 -7.82 -22.36 5.90
N THR A 55 -7.05 -22.83 6.88
CA THR A 55 -5.93 -22.07 7.43
C THR A 55 -4.91 -21.81 6.32
N MET A 56 -4.60 -20.53 6.06
CA MET A 56 -3.64 -20.15 5.04
C MET A 56 -2.23 -20.62 5.38
N SER A 57 -1.52 -21.21 4.42
CA SER A 57 -0.11 -21.53 4.58
C SER A 57 0.75 -20.27 4.49
N VAL A 58 1.87 -20.25 5.21
CA VAL A 58 2.86 -19.15 5.14
C VAL A 58 3.32 -18.91 3.70
N ALA A 59 3.53 -19.97 2.90
CA ALA A 59 3.90 -19.84 1.49
C ALA A 59 2.83 -19.10 0.66
N SER A 60 1.54 -19.32 0.93
CA SER A 60 0.46 -18.61 0.23
C SER A 60 0.38 -17.14 0.66
N LEU A 61 0.68 -16.85 1.93
CA LEU A 61 0.80 -15.47 2.42
C LEU A 61 1.94 -14.73 1.71
N PHE A 62 3.14 -15.32 1.64
CA PHE A 62 4.28 -14.71 0.93
C PHE A 62 3.96 -14.47 -0.54
N ARG A 63 3.32 -15.43 -1.20
CA ARG A 63 2.89 -15.28 -2.59
C ARG A 63 1.94 -14.09 -2.77
N LEU A 64 0.94 -13.90 -1.89
CA LEU A 64 0.05 -12.73 -1.94
C LEU A 64 0.83 -11.42 -1.79
N LEU A 65 1.83 -11.39 -0.90
CA LEU A 65 2.65 -10.20 -0.64
C LEU A 65 3.58 -9.86 -1.81
N GLU A 66 4.29 -10.85 -2.34
CA GLU A 66 5.24 -10.66 -3.45
C GLU A 66 4.55 -10.25 -4.75
N THR A 67 3.40 -10.87 -5.04
CA THR A 67 2.67 -10.61 -6.29
C THR A 67 1.77 -9.37 -6.22
N GLY A 68 1.43 -8.91 -5.02
CA GLY A 68 0.44 -7.83 -4.84
C GLY A 68 -0.98 -8.24 -5.27
N ALA A 69 -1.27 -9.54 -5.35
CA ALA A 69 -2.57 -10.07 -5.77
C ALA A 69 -3.72 -9.66 -4.83
N LEU A 70 -3.40 -9.29 -3.59
CA LEU A 70 -4.30 -8.57 -2.70
C LEU A 70 -3.62 -7.28 -2.22
N PRO A 71 -4.39 -6.19 -2.04
CA PRO A 71 -3.87 -4.98 -1.40
C PRO A 71 -3.30 -5.28 0.00
N SER A 72 -2.16 -4.67 0.33
CA SER A 72 -1.42 -4.96 1.58
C SER A 72 -2.22 -4.62 2.83
N GLU A 73 -3.14 -3.67 2.76
CA GLU A 73 -4.07 -3.33 3.84
C GLU A 73 -5.10 -4.44 4.10
N LEU A 74 -5.47 -5.23 3.08
CA LEU A 74 -6.33 -6.41 3.28
C LEU A 74 -5.53 -7.55 3.90
N ILE A 75 -4.31 -7.78 3.45
CA ILE A 75 -3.43 -8.81 4.02
C ILE A 75 -3.08 -8.47 5.47
N SER A 76 -2.99 -7.17 5.82
CA SER A 76 -2.77 -6.69 7.18
C SER A 76 -3.87 -7.13 8.16
N LEU A 77 -5.09 -7.47 7.69
CA LEU A 77 -6.15 -8.00 8.55
C LEU A 77 -5.81 -9.38 9.14
N LEU A 78 -4.83 -10.10 8.58
CA LEU A 78 -4.32 -11.35 9.16
C LEU A 78 -3.45 -11.09 10.40
N MET A 79 -2.91 -9.89 10.57
CA MET A 79 -1.95 -9.57 11.61
C MET A 79 -2.62 -9.35 12.98
N PRO A 80 -1.91 -9.55 14.10
CA PRO A 80 -2.37 -9.13 15.41
C PRO A 80 -2.65 -7.63 15.48
N ASP A 81 -3.47 -7.23 16.45
CA ASP A 81 -3.75 -5.81 16.68
C ASP A 81 -2.45 -5.03 16.96
N GLY A 82 -2.32 -3.87 16.35
CA GLY A 82 -1.10 -3.04 16.43
C GLY A 82 -0.03 -3.39 15.39
N PHE A 83 -0.25 -4.39 14.54
CA PHE A 83 0.66 -4.74 13.45
C PHE A 83 0.04 -4.41 12.09
N GLN A 84 0.87 -3.98 11.14
CA GLN A 84 0.48 -3.70 9.76
C GLN A 84 1.57 -4.19 8.81
N ILE A 85 1.15 -4.59 7.61
CA ILE A 85 2.06 -4.90 6.50
C ILE A 85 2.09 -3.69 5.58
N VAL A 86 3.26 -3.04 5.55
CA VAL A 86 3.52 -1.88 4.68
C VAL A 86 4.61 -2.27 3.69
N ARG A 87 4.33 -2.08 2.40
CA ARG A 87 5.37 -2.22 1.38
C ARG A 87 6.30 -1.03 1.49
N VAL A 88 7.56 -1.30 1.82
CA VAL A 88 8.62 -0.29 1.77
C VAL A 88 9.07 -0.20 0.31
N PRO A 89 9.18 1.01 -0.28
CA PRO A 89 9.69 1.13 -1.63
C PRO A 89 11.14 0.62 -1.68
N GLU A 90 11.45 -0.16 -2.72
CA GLU A 90 12.78 -0.72 -2.93
C GLU A 90 13.56 0.19 -3.87
N GLY A 91 14.88 0.31 -3.65
CA GLY A 91 15.74 1.08 -4.55
C GLY A 91 15.66 2.60 -4.38
N ILE A 92 15.07 3.10 -3.28
CA ILE A 92 15.17 4.53 -2.93
C ILE A 92 16.64 4.86 -2.64
N ASP A 93 17.19 5.79 -3.41
CA ASP A 93 18.43 6.47 -3.06
C ASP A 93 18.09 7.60 -2.06
N HIS A 94 18.40 7.34 -0.78
CA HIS A 94 18.11 8.28 0.28
C HIS A 94 18.91 9.58 0.16
N ASP A 95 20.08 9.57 -0.49
CA ASP A 95 20.88 10.77 -0.69
C ASP A 95 20.24 11.68 -1.76
N GLU A 96 19.70 11.11 -2.83
CA GLU A 96 18.99 11.89 -3.86
C GLU A 96 17.65 12.44 -3.34
N VAL A 97 16.92 11.67 -2.51
CA VAL A 97 15.71 12.18 -1.84
C VAL A 97 16.04 13.33 -0.90
N GLU A 98 17.10 13.20 -0.12
CA GLU A 98 17.54 14.24 0.81
C GLU A 98 17.90 15.53 0.08
N LYS A 99 18.66 15.42 -1.00
CA LYS A 99 19.06 16.54 -1.86
C LYS A 99 17.85 17.23 -2.48
N ALA A 100 16.94 16.47 -3.09
CA ALA A 100 15.71 17.02 -3.69
C ALA A 100 14.82 17.72 -2.65
N ALA A 101 14.72 17.15 -1.44
CA ALA A 101 13.96 17.74 -0.35
C ALA A 101 14.58 19.06 0.13
N ARG A 102 15.91 19.13 0.28
CA ARG A 102 16.62 20.37 0.61
C ARG A 102 16.41 21.45 -0.45
N ASP A 103 16.51 21.08 -1.71
CA ASP A 103 16.32 21.99 -2.84
C ASP A 103 14.91 22.57 -2.89
N PHE A 104 13.90 21.75 -2.61
CA PHE A 104 12.52 22.22 -2.49
C PHE A 104 12.35 23.17 -1.31
N LEU A 105 12.88 22.82 -0.13
CA LEU A 105 12.77 23.65 1.07
C LEU A 105 13.48 25.00 0.92
N ALA A 106 14.65 25.03 0.30
CA ALA A 106 15.37 26.25 0.00
C ALA A 106 14.54 27.17 -0.91
N ALA A 107 14.00 26.63 -2.01
CA ALA A 107 13.15 27.39 -2.93
C ALA A 107 11.87 27.90 -2.25
N LYS A 108 11.27 27.11 -1.35
CA LYS A 108 10.12 27.54 -0.56
C LYS A 108 10.49 28.68 0.39
N GLY A 109 11.64 28.60 1.03
CA GLY A 109 12.16 29.65 1.91
C GLY A 109 12.35 30.98 1.16
N GLU A 110 12.92 30.92 -0.05
CA GLU A 110 13.09 32.10 -0.91
C GLU A 110 11.76 32.72 -1.36
N ALA A 111 10.78 31.87 -1.73
CA ALA A 111 9.47 32.32 -2.19
C ALA A 111 8.62 32.92 -1.06
N HIS A 112 8.87 32.53 0.20
CA HIS A 112 8.12 32.98 1.37
C HIS A 112 8.91 34.08 2.12
N HIS A 113 9.20 35.20 1.44
CA HIS A 113 9.95 36.32 2.00
C HIS A 113 9.32 37.67 1.61
N PRO A 114 9.28 38.71 2.47
CA PRO A 114 8.68 40.01 2.16
C PRO A 114 9.08 40.64 0.80
N ASP A 115 10.27 40.32 0.29
CA ASP A 115 10.80 40.82 -0.97
C ASP A 115 10.52 39.90 -2.20
N SER A 116 9.72 38.84 -2.02
CA SER A 116 9.35 37.90 -3.08
C SER A 116 8.26 38.48 -4.01
N GLU A 117 7.91 37.76 -5.09
CA GLU A 117 6.94 38.22 -6.11
C GLU A 117 5.60 38.66 -5.53
N ALA A 118 5.12 37.96 -4.50
CA ALA A 118 3.88 38.28 -3.78
C ALA A 118 4.14 38.53 -2.28
N GLY A 119 5.37 38.89 -1.91
CA GLY A 119 5.79 39.08 -0.53
C GLY A 119 5.76 37.79 0.27
N ARG A 120 4.99 37.72 1.36
CA ARG A 120 4.94 36.45 2.13
C ARG A 120 4.08 35.38 1.47
N GLU A 121 3.22 35.76 0.53
CA GLU A 121 2.44 34.83 -0.26
C GLU A 121 3.24 34.31 -1.45
N ILE A 122 2.84 33.15 -1.98
CA ILE A 122 3.51 32.54 -3.13
C ILE A 122 2.93 33.12 -4.42
N GLY A 123 3.76 33.82 -5.19
CA GLY A 123 3.41 34.37 -6.50
C GLY A 123 3.27 33.31 -7.60
N PRO A 124 2.70 33.64 -8.77
CA PRO A 124 2.51 32.69 -9.87
C PRO A 124 3.80 32.03 -10.38
N LYS A 125 4.91 32.76 -10.46
CA LYS A 125 6.20 32.19 -10.93
C LYS A 125 6.83 31.31 -9.87
N GLU A 126 6.71 31.72 -8.62
CA GLU A 126 7.18 30.95 -7.46
C GLU A 126 6.42 29.64 -7.33
N HIS A 127 5.10 29.66 -7.53
CA HIS A 127 4.28 28.46 -7.56
C HIS A 127 4.72 27.50 -8.67
N ALA A 128 4.95 28.00 -9.89
CA ALA A 128 5.43 27.17 -10.99
C ALA A 128 6.80 26.54 -10.68
N ARG A 129 7.72 27.31 -10.07
CA ARG A 129 9.04 26.83 -9.65
C ARG A 129 8.94 25.76 -8.56
N LEU A 130 8.12 25.99 -7.54
CA LEU A 130 7.89 25.03 -6.45
C LEU A 130 7.23 23.75 -6.96
N THR A 131 6.32 23.86 -7.92
CA THR A 131 5.69 22.71 -8.57
C THR A 131 6.73 21.86 -9.27
N GLY A 132 7.64 22.45 -10.06
CA GLY A 132 8.73 21.72 -10.71
C GLY A 132 9.61 20.95 -9.72
N LYS A 133 10.01 21.60 -8.62
CA LYS A 133 10.80 20.96 -7.56
C LYS A 133 10.04 19.88 -6.79
N ALA A 134 8.74 20.06 -6.58
CA ALA A 134 7.90 19.04 -5.97
C ALA A 134 7.78 17.80 -6.88
N VAL A 135 7.69 18.00 -8.19
CA VAL A 135 7.71 16.90 -9.17
C VAL A 135 9.02 16.12 -9.12
N GLU A 136 10.17 16.82 -9.04
CA GLU A 136 11.49 16.19 -8.88
C GLU A 136 11.56 15.36 -7.58
N LEU A 137 11.10 15.91 -6.46
CA LEU A 137 11.06 15.19 -5.19
C LEU A 137 10.18 13.94 -5.26
N VAL A 138 9.02 14.02 -5.90
CA VAL A 138 8.14 12.85 -6.11
C VAL A 138 8.84 11.80 -6.99
N ALA A 139 9.55 12.24 -8.03
CA ALA A 139 10.22 11.33 -8.96
C ALA A 139 11.35 10.52 -8.32
N VAL A 140 12.06 11.07 -7.32
CA VAL A 140 13.15 10.36 -6.62
C VAL A 140 12.68 9.57 -5.40
N ALA A 141 11.43 9.77 -4.96
CA ALA A 141 10.84 9.10 -3.79
C ALA A 141 9.87 7.96 -4.15
N ALA A 142 9.63 7.71 -5.44
CA ALA A 142 8.70 6.71 -5.97
C ALA A 142 9.45 5.51 -6.55
#